data_AF-A0A1Z9B906-F1
#
_entry.id   AF-A0A1Z9B906-F1
#
_cell.length_a   1.000
_cell.length_b   1.000
_cell.length_c   1.000
_cell.angle_alpha   90.00
_cell.angle_beta   90.00
_cell.angle_gamma   90.00
#
_symmetry.space_group_name_H-M   'P 1'
#
loop_
_entity.id
_entity.type
_entity.pdbx_description
1 polymer ?
#
loop_
_entity_poly.entity_id
_entity_poly.type
_entity_poly.pdbx_seq_one_letter_code
_entity_poly.pdbx_strand_id
1 'polypeptide(L)'
;MRCCPGREKTFTTSTMTRTGRRKIPRLKRRRGRPQIRIRRTPPRRLPPIGPVMIRTSRRHLERASAAQYTLVAAVLLTFFAQVGVASAARSNPPEDPEAFVVAPTQLVAETLEEIISVLQDPTLSPATRRQKIEALAFAVFDFKTMSKLVLARNWKKLDAGEREEFVAQFKVYLSRNYGSRLDRFRQTEVVISGARVEPRNDVTVFSAIADGEYAGVKLDYRLRQRSGQWRVIDVVIEGVSLVANFRSQFREILSRKGPKALISQLRKKNQQPSSDPSDERATETGS
;
A
#
# COMPACT_ATOMS: atom_id res chain seq x y z
N MET A 1 -76.76 6.22 -10.87
CA MET A 1 -76.85 7.50 -10.14
C MET A 1 -75.43 8.05 -9.94
N ARG A 2 -75.16 9.24 -10.51
CA ARG A 2 -74.15 10.29 -10.19
C ARG A 2 -72.67 9.85 -10.08
N CYS A 3 -71.80 10.11 -11.07
CA CYS A 3 -71.15 11.38 -11.50
C CYS A 3 -69.91 11.83 -10.68
N CYS A 4 -68.78 11.93 -11.40
CA CYS A 4 -67.44 12.53 -11.14
C CYS A 4 -67.50 14.04 -10.75
N PRO A 5 -66.40 14.86 -10.68
CA PRO A 5 -64.97 14.70 -11.07
C PRO A 5 -63.94 15.33 -10.06
N GLY A 6 -62.60 15.23 -10.13
CA GLY A 6 -61.67 15.52 -11.23
C GLY A 6 -61.40 17.03 -11.34
N ARG A 7 -60.19 17.52 -11.01
CA ARG A 7 -59.82 18.95 -11.18
C ARG A 7 -58.45 19.12 -11.82
N GLU A 8 -58.48 19.79 -12.97
CA GLU A 8 -57.42 20.12 -13.92
C GLU A 8 -56.53 21.30 -13.52
N LYS A 9 -55.37 21.32 -14.18
CA LYS A 9 -54.39 22.40 -14.25
C LYS A 9 -54.92 23.54 -15.13
N THR A 10 -54.64 24.79 -14.76
CA THR A 10 -54.78 25.94 -15.66
C THR A 10 -53.48 26.73 -15.75
N PHE A 11 -53.00 26.86 -16.99
CA PHE A 11 -52.06 27.88 -17.44
C PHE A 11 -52.87 29.13 -17.82
N THR A 12 -52.34 30.33 -17.52
CA THR A 12 -52.77 31.56 -18.18
C THR A 12 -51.58 32.47 -18.42
N THR A 13 -51.42 32.86 -19.69
CA THR A 13 -50.47 33.84 -20.21
C THR A 13 -51.25 35.03 -20.76
N SER A 14 -50.89 36.26 -20.37
CA SER A 14 -51.10 37.55 -21.09
C SER A 14 -51.06 38.73 -20.11
N THR A 15 -50.73 39.98 -20.41
CA THR A 15 -50.08 40.70 -21.53
C THR A 15 -50.01 42.17 -21.08
N MET A 16 -48.95 42.92 -21.45
CA MET A 16 -48.81 44.40 -21.44
C MET A 16 -48.88 45.12 -20.07
N THR A 17 -48.11 46.16 -19.76
CA THR A 17 -48.04 47.42 -20.51
C THR A 17 -46.87 48.29 -19.99
N ARG A 18 -46.25 49.02 -20.92
CA ARG A 18 -45.31 50.15 -20.73
C ARG A 18 -45.96 51.29 -19.91
N THR A 19 -45.19 52.00 -19.08
CA THR A 19 -45.08 53.49 -18.93
C THR A 19 -44.66 53.90 -17.51
N GLY A 20 -43.70 54.83 -17.37
CA GLY A 20 -43.57 55.62 -16.13
C GLY A 20 -42.17 56.14 -15.76
N ARG A 21 -41.65 57.13 -16.48
CA ARG A 21 -40.48 57.96 -16.10
C ARG A 21 -40.70 58.62 -14.73
N ARG A 22 -39.73 58.52 -13.80
CA ARG A 22 -39.48 59.56 -12.78
C ARG A 22 -38.02 60.01 -12.79
N LYS A 23 -37.87 61.33 -12.70
CA LYS A 23 -36.70 62.16 -12.94
C LYS A 23 -35.63 61.99 -11.87
N ILE A 24 -34.37 61.84 -12.26
CA ILE A 24 -33.19 61.96 -11.38
C ILE A 24 -32.61 63.38 -11.54
N PRO A 25 -32.22 64.11 -10.47
CA PRO A 25 -31.76 65.49 -10.56
C PRO A 25 -30.35 65.63 -11.12
N ARG A 26 -30.13 66.74 -11.84
CA ARG A 26 -28.86 67.15 -12.47
C ARG A 26 -27.79 67.52 -11.42
N LEU A 27 -26.62 66.87 -11.47
CA LEU A 27 -25.39 67.41 -10.89
C LEU A 27 -24.54 68.10 -11.97
N LYS A 28 -24.11 69.34 -11.67
CA LYS A 28 -23.41 70.29 -12.54
C LYS A 28 -22.01 69.82 -12.94
N ARG A 29 -21.68 70.04 -14.22
CA ARG A 29 -20.32 69.93 -14.80
C ARG A 29 -19.36 71.00 -14.23
N ARG A 30 -18.16 70.58 -13.82
CA ARG A 30 -16.90 71.37 -13.83
C ARG A 30 -15.85 70.49 -14.52
N ARG A 31 -15.50 70.78 -15.78
CA ARG A 31 -14.34 71.57 -16.28
C ARG A 31 -12.98 71.01 -15.83
N GLY A 32 -12.22 70.48 -16.81
CA GLY A 32 -10.79 70.21 -16.72
C GLY A 32 -10.38 68.80 -17.18
N ARG A 33 -10.07 68.62 -18.49
CA ARG A 33 -9.36 67.42 -18.98
C ARG A 33 -7.85 67.66 -18.83
N PRO A 34 -7.09 66.84 -18.08
CA PRO A 34 -5.65 66.89 -18.14
C PRO A 34 -5.12 66.09 -19.34
N GLN A 35 -4.32 66.75 -20.16
CA GLN A 35 -3.53 66.14 -21.24
C GLN A 35 -2.39 65.31 -20.62
N ILE A 36 -2.42 63.99 -20.74
CA ILE A 36 -1.30 63.13 -20.34
C ILE A 36 -0.34 63.02 -21.52
N ARG A 37 0.81 63.70 -21.38
CA ARG A 37 1.94 63.70 -22.31
C ARG A 37 2.74 62.42 -22.12
N ILE A 38 2.63 61.46 -23.03
CA ILE A 38 3.41 60.21 -23.01
C ILE A 38 4.89 60.56 -23.29
N ARG A 39 5.76 60.47 -22.27
CA ARG A 39 7.22 60.54 -22.45
C ARG A 39 7.69 59.23 -23.08
N ARG A 40 8.28 59.30 -24.28
CA ARG A 40 9.01 58.18 -24.89
C ARG A 40 10.33 57.98 -24.16
N THR A 41 10.49 56.88 -23.43
CA THR A 41 11.76 56.46 -22.82
C THR A 41 12.65 55.84 -23.91
N PRO A 42 13.93 56.22 -24.04
CA PRO A 42 14.83 55.56 -24.98
C PRO A 42 15.18 54.13 -24.53
N PRO A 43 15.48 53.20 -25.46
CA PRO A 43 15.77 51.81 -25.12
C PRO A 43 17.09 51.69 -24.34
N ARG A 44 17.04 50.94 -23.24
CA ARG A 44 18.21 50.59 -22.41
C ARG A 44 19.14 49.68 -23.23
N ARG A 45 20.37 50.12 -23.51
CA ARG A 45 21.41 49.27 -24.10
C ARG A 45 21.71 48.11 -23.13
N LEU A 46 21.52 46.87 -23.56
CA LEU A 46 22.02 45.71 -22.83
C LEU A 46 23.56 45.67 -22.95
N PRO A 47 24.29 45.34 -21.88
CA PRO A 47 25.70 45.02 -21.98
C PRO A 47 25.91 43.69 -22.73
N PRO A 48 27.09 43.48 -23.36
CA PRO A 48 27.37 42.26 -24.10
C PRO A 48 27.35 41.03 -23.18
N ILE A 49 26.66 39.99 -23.64
CA ILE A 49 26.66 38.66 -23.02
C ILE A 49 28.05 38.06 -23.26
N GLY A 50 28.95 38.20 -22.29
CA GLY A 50 30.15 37.36 -22.23
C GLY A 50 29.75 35.88 -22.07
N PRO A 51 30.60 34.92 -22.47
CA PRO A 51 30.27 33.50 -22.36
C PRO A 51 29.94 33.18 -20.91
N VAL A 52 28.69 32.78 -20.67
CA VAL A 52 28.27 32.20 -19.40
C VAL A 52 29.00 30.87 -19.29
N MET A 53 30.16 30.88 -18.61
CA MET A 53 30.71 29.67 -18.04
C MET A 53 29.65 29.15 -17.07
N ILE A 54 28.86 28.18 -17.54
CA ILE A 54 28.14 27.27 -16.65
C ILE A 54 29.24 26.46 -15.97
N ARG A 55 29.79 27.02 -14.89
CA ARG A 55 30.55 26.28 -13.91
C ARG A 55 29.53 25.35 -13.29
N THR A 56 29.32 24.20 -13.91
CA THR A 56 28.52 23.11 -13.36
C THR A 56 29.01 22.93 -11.94
N SER A 57 28.18 23.31 -10.97
CA SER A 57 28.49 23.10 -9.56
C SER A 57 28.30 21.61 -9.29
N ARG A 58 29.24 20.82 -9.81
CA ARG A 58 29.47 19.40 -9.55
C ARG A 58 30.12 19.29 -8.17
N ARG A 59 29.52 19.95 -7.17
CA ARG A 59 30.05 20.09 -5.80
C ARG A 59 29.00 19.94 -4.70
N HIS A 60 27.80 19.44 -5.03
CA HIS A 60 26.82 19.03 -4.01
C HIS A 60 26.33 17.57 -4.13
N LEU A 61 26.93 16.74 -4.99
CA LEU A 61 26.64 15.29 -5.01
C LEU A 61 27.80 14.38 -4.60
N GLU A 62 28.98 14.93 -4.31
CA GLU A 62 30.08 14.14 -3.79
C GLU A 62 30.69 14.86 -2.59
N ARG A 63 30.17 14.55 -1.40
CA ARG A 63 30.92 14.33 -0.16
C ARG A 63 29.97 14.10 1.03
N ALA A 64 30.16 12.94 1.66
CA ALA A 64 29.68 12.49 2.97
C ALA A 64 28.19 12.09 3.05
N SER A 65 27.81 10.86 3.43
CA SER A 65 28.45 9.92 4.36
C SER A 65 28.48 8.47 3.85
N ALA A 66 29.49 8.14 3.05
CA ALA A 66 29.97 6.75 2.87
C ALA A 66 30.70 6.21 4.13
N ALA A 67 30.19 6.54 5.33
CA ALA A 67 30.87 6.35 6.62
C ALA A 67 29.99 5.67 7.69
N GLN A 68 28.87 5.04 7.30
CA GLN A 68 28.04 4.24 8.22
C GLN A 68 28.07 2.73 7.94
N TYR A 69 28.73 2.27 6.87
CA TYR A 69 28.83 0.85 6.52
C TYR A 69 30.24 0.27 6.59
N THR A 70 31.25 1.08 6.93
CA THR A 70 32.66 0.68 6.93
C THR A 70 33.15 0.03 8.23
N LEU A 71 32.35 0.04 9.31
CA LEU A 71 32.76 -0.58 10.59
C LEU A 71 32.15 -1.97 10.84
N VAL A 72 31.05 -2.32 10.18
CA VAL A 72 30.44 -3.67 10.29
C VAL A 72 31.09 -4.66 9.31
N ALA A 73 31.60 -4.18 8.17
CA ALA A 73 32.31 -5.00 7.18
C ALA A 73 33.72 -5.44 7.62
N ALA A 74 34.35 -4.75 8.59
CA ALA A 74 35.70 -5.07 9.05
C ALA A 74 35.75 -5.99 10.30
N VAL A 75 34.66 -6.12 11.06
CA VAL A 75 34.57 -7.06 12.21
C VAL A 75 34.08 -8.45 11.80
N LEU A 76 33.53 -8.59 10.60
CA LEU A 76 33.08 -9.88 10.05
C LEU A 76 34.18 -10.66 9.30
N LEU A 77 35.40 -10.12 9.19
CA LEU A 77 36.52 -10.72 8.44
C LEU A 77 37.57 -11.45 9.29
N THR A 78 37.42 -11.52 10.62
CA THR A 78 38.40 -12.21 11.50
C THR A 78 37.78 -13.22 12.48
N PHE A 79 36.62 -13.81 12.15
CA PHE A 79 36.03 -14.90 12.94
C PHE A 79 35.58 -16.10 12.08
N PHE A 80 36.40 -16.47 11.10
CA PHE A 80 36.26 -17.73 10.35
C PHE A 80 37.61 -18.39 10.08
N ALA A 81 38.53 -18.30 11.04
CA ALA A 81 39.70 -19.17 11.10
C ALA A 81 39.52 -20.08 12.32
N GLN A 82 39.46 -21.39 12.08
CA GLN A 82 39.31 -22.49 13.06
C GLN A 82 37.94 -22.68 13.72
N VAL A 83 36.99 -23.27 12.97
CA VAL A 83 36.16 -24.36 13.51
C VAL A 83 36.04 -25.44 12.42
N GLY A 84 36.38 -26.68 12.79
CA GLY A 84 36.55 -27.80 11.88
C GLY A 84 35.31 -28.14 11.05
N VAL A 85 35.58 -28.59 9.82
CA VAL A 85 34.60 -29.13 8.89
C VAL A 85 34.12 -30.47 9.45
N ALA A 86 33.03 -30.47 10.20
CA ALA A 86 32.16 -31.64 10.30
C ALA A 86 31.46 -31.77 8.94
N SER A 87 31.62 -32.93 8.30
CA SER A 87 31.00 -33.25 7.03
C SER A 87 29.47 -33.18 7.16
N ALA A 88 28.89 -32.03 6.85
CA ALA A 88 27.47 -31.91 6.55
C ALA A 88 27.23 -32.71 5.27
N ALA A 89 26.31 -33.67 5.32
CA ALA A 89 25.80 -34.33 4.14
C ALA A 89 25.52 -33.26 3.07
N ARG A 90 26.25 -33.33 1.95
CA ARG A 90 25.96 -32.52 0.77
C ARG A 90 24.54 -32.85 0.36
N SER A 91 23.60 -31.97 0.67
CA SER A 91 22.35 -31.91 -0.10
C SER A 91 22.77 -31.60 -1.53
N ASN A 92 22.43 -32.47 -2.46
CA ASN A 92 22.65 -32.23 -3.88
C ASN A 92 22.12 -30.83 -4.23
N PRO A 93 22.91 -29.98 -4.92
CA PRO A 93 22.39 -28.72 -5.43
C PRO A 93 21.20 -29.05 -6.35
N PRO A 94 20.10 -28.27 -6.30
CA PRO A 94 18.98 -28.48 -7.20
C PRO A 94 19.47 -28.45 -8.65
N GLU A 95 19.03 -29.43 -9.45
CA GLU A 95 19.52 -29.73 -10.81
C GLU A 95 19.37 -28.59 -11.82
N ASP A 96 18.65 -27.51 -11.48
CA ASP A 96 18.63 -26.27 -12.24
C ASP A 96 18.16 -25.10 -11.33
N PRO A 97 19.00 -24.07 -11.08
CA PRO A 97 18.60 -22.89 -10.32
C PRO A 97 17.40 -22.14 -10.91
N GLU A 98 17.23 -22.17 -12.24
CA GLU A 98 16.10 -21.52 -12.92
C GLU A 98 14.81 -22.32 -12.71
N ALA A 99 14.86 -23.65 -12.76
CA ALA A 99 13.70 -24.50 -12.46
C ALA A 99 13.18 -24.30 -11.02
N PHE A 100 14.05 -23.97 -10.06
CA PHE A 100 13.66 -23.80 -8.65
C PHE A 100 12.75 -22.58 -8.41
N VAL A 101 12.81 -21.56 -9.28
CA VAL A 101 11.98 -20.36 -9.16
C VAL A 101 10.67 -20.43 -9.94
N VAL A 102 10.52 -21.37 -10.88
CA VAL A 102 9.32 -21.50 -11.73
C VAL A 102 8.06 -21.73 -10.91
N ALA A 103 8.02 -22.80 -10.11
CA ALA A 103 6.85 -23.16 -9.31
C ALA A 103 6.38 -22.07 -8.31
N PRO A 104 7.26 -21.42 -7.51
CA PRO A 104 6.81 -20.34 -6.62
C PRO A 104 6.38 -19.10 -7.39
N THR A 105 6.97 -18.82 -8.56
CA THR A 105 6.56 -17.71 -9.43
C THR A 105 5.17 -17.93 -10.00
N GLN A 106 4.91 -19.13 -10.51
CA GLN A 106 3.61 -19.54 -11.02
C GLN A 106 2.53 -19.47 -9.94
N LEU A 107 2.82 -19.98 -8.74
CA LEU A 107 1.89 -19.89 -7.61
C LEU A 107 1.48 -18.44 -7.32
N VAL A 108 2.45 -17.51 -7.32
CA VAL A 108 2.16 -16.08 -7.09
C VAL A 108 1.35 -15.49 -8.24
N ALA A 109 1.71 -15.77 -9.49
CA ALA A 109 0.99 -15.31 -10.68
C ALA A 109 -0.48 -15.74 -10.65
N GLU A 110 -0.74 -17.05 -10.51
CA GLU A 110 -2.09 -17.62 -10.50
C GLU A 110 -2.94 -17.05 -9.36
N THR A 111 -2.33 -16.89 -8.17
CA THR A 111 -3.03 -16.31 -7.02
C THR A 111 -3.39 -14.85 -7.26
N LEU A 112 -2.48 -14.07 -7.86
CA LEU A 112 -2.74 -12.66 -8.16
C LEU A 112 -3.85 -12.51 -9.21
N GLU A 113 -3.82 -13.33 -10.26
CA GLU A 113 -4.87 -13.37 -11.29
C GLU A 113 -6.24 -13.70 -10.67
N GLU A 114 -6.31 -14.70 -9.79
CA GLU A 114 -7.56 -15.06 -9.13
C GLU A 114 -8.07 -13.96 -8.19
N ILE A 115 -7.17 -13.30 -7.44
CA ILE A 115 -7.53 -12.14 -6.61
C ILE A 115 -8.07 -10.99 -7.48
N ILE A 116 -7.41 -10.66 -8.58
CA ILE A 116 -7.83 -9.59 -9.50
C ILE A 116 -9.19 -9.92 -10.10
N SER A 117 -9.41 -11.17 -10.53
CA SER A 117 -10.70 -11.65 -11.02
C SER A 117 -11.83 -11.46 -9.99
N VAL A 118 -11.59 -11.84 -8.73
CA VAL A 118 -12.53 -11.64 -7.63
C VAL A 118 -12.77 -10.15 -7.33
N LEU A 119 -11.75 -9.30 -7.44
CA LEU A 119 -11.88 -7.85 -7.27
C LEU A 119 -12.70 -7.20 -8.38
N GLN A 120 -12.55 -7.67 -9.62
CA GLN A 120 -13.20 -7.13 -10.81
C GLN A 120 -14.63 -7.64 -11.00
N ASP A 121 -15.01 -8.75 -10.39
CA ASP A 121 -16.38 -9.30 -10.47
C ASP A 121 -17.40 -8.30 -9.86
N PRO A 122 -18.27 -7.69 -10.69
CA PRO A 122 -19.24 -6.70 -10.23
C PRO A 122 -20.45 -7.35 -9.53
N THR A 123 -20.62 -8.67 -9.66
CA THR A 123 -21.74 -9.41 -9.07
C THR A 123 -21.53 -9.72 -7.59
N LEU A 124 -20.28 -9.65 -7.11
CA LEU A 124 -19.94 -9.94 -5.73
C LEU A 124 -20.21 -8.75 -4.81
N SER A 125 -20.93 -9.04 -3.71
CA SER A 125 -21.01 -8.11 -2.58
C SER A 125 -19.61 -7.87 -1.97
N PRO A 126 -19.35 -6.71 -1.34
CA PRO A 126 -18.08 -6.47 -0.65
C PRO A 126 -17.75 -7.51 0.43
N ALA A 127 -18.77 -8.09 1.09
CA ALA A 127 -18.56 -9.14 2.08
C ALA A 127 -18.12 -10.46 1.42
N THR A 128 -18.81 -10.89 0.37
CA THR A 128 -18.47 -12.12 -0.38
C THR A 128 -17.10 -12.01 -1.04
N ARG A 129 -16.78 -10.85 -1.62
CA ARG A 129 -15.46 -10.58 -2.20
C ARG A 129 -14.36 -10.73 -1.16
N ARG A 130 -14.49 -10.10 0.01
CA ARG A 130 -13.55 -10.23 1.12
C ARG A 130 -13.35 -11.68 1.54
N GLN A 131 -14.43 -12.45 1.70
CA GLN A 131 -14.36 -13.87 2.06
C GLN A 131 -13.62 -14.72 1.03
N LYS A 132 -13.86 -14.50 -0.27
CA LYS A 132 -13.14 -15.20 -1.34
C LYS A 132 -11.65 -14.89 -1.31
N ILE A 133 -11.27 -13.61 -1.21
CA ILE A 133 -9.85 -13.23 -1.16
C ILE A 133 -9.18 -13.75 0.11
N GLU A 134 -9.88 -13.72 1.24
CA GLU A 134 -9.41 -14.29 2.50
C GLU A 134 -9.13 -15.80 2.34
N ALA A 135 -10.02 -16.55 1.68
CA ALA A 135 -9.81 -17.97 1.41
C ALA A 135 -8.57 -18.22 0.53
N LEU A 136 -8.34 -17.40 -0.50
CA LEU A 136 -7.14 -17.46 -1.33
C LEU A 136 -5.86 -17.21 -0.53
N ALA A 137 -5.86 -16.15 0.28
CA ALA A 137 -4.74 -15.87 1.18
C ALA A 137 -4.52 -17.05 2.16
N PHE A 138 -5.58 -17.66 2.68
CA PHE A 138 -5.46 -18.78 3.60
C PHE A 138 -4.91 -20.05 2.96
N ALA A 139 -5.13 -20.24 1.66
CA ALA A 139 -4.57 -21.35 0.92
C ALA A 139 -3.07 -21.18 0.70
N VAL A 140 -2.59 -19.97 0.40
CA VAL A 140 -1.20 -19.77 -0.07
C VAL A 140 -0.21 -19.37 1.02
N PHE A 141 -0.66 -18.78 2.13
CA PHE A 141 0.21 -18.32 3.21
C PHE A 141 0.45 -19.40 4.30
N ASP A 142 1.70 -19.57 4.74
CA ASP A 142 2.01 -20.36 5.95
C ASP A 142 2.05 -19.45 7.18
N PHE A 143 0.85 -19.16 7.73
CA PHE A 143 0.70 -18.33 8.92
C PHE A 143 1.47 -18.86 10.13
N LYS A 144 1.65 -20.18 10.25
CA LYS A 144 2.44 -20.77 11.35
C LYS A 144 3.91 -20.40 11.22
N THR A 145 4.45 -20.45 10.01
CA THR A 145 5.83 -20.00 9.74
C THR A 145 5.96 -18.50 9.89
N MET A 146 5.01 -17.70 9.38
CA MET A 146 4.99 -16.25 9.60
C MET A 146 5.00 -15.91 11.10
N SER A 147 4.13 -16.51 11.90
CA SER A 147 4.07 -16.31 13.35
C SER A 147 5.39 -16.67 14.04
N LYS A 148 6.04 -17.77 13.65
CA LYS A 148 7.38 -18.13 14.15
C LYS A 148 8.42 -17.08 13.78
N LEU A 149 8.40 -16.57 12.55
CA LEU A 149 9.33 -15.56 12.10
C LEU A 149 9.10 -14.24 12.85
N VAL A 150 7.85 -13.80 12.98
CA VAL A 150 7.48 -12.59 13.73
C VAL A 150 7.95 -12.69 15.19
N LEU A 151 7.63 -13.78 15.89
CA LEU A 151 7.97 -13.96 17.31
C LEU A 151 9.44 -14.29 17.57
N ALA A 152 10.15 -14.82 16.57
CA ALA A 152 11.58 -15.11 16.65
C ALA A 152 11.94 -16.00 17.84
N ARG A 153 13.01 -15.65 18.57
CA ARG A 153 13.40 -16.27 19.84
C ARG A 153 12.27 -16.32 20.88
N ASN A 154 11.31 -15.40 20.83
CA ASN A 154 10.18 -15.42 21.78
C ASN A 154 9.16 -16.51 21.46
N TRP A 155 9.16 -17.11 20.27
CA TRP A 155 8.29 -18.26 19.94
C TRP A 155 8.43 -19.40 20.96
N LYS A 156 9.66 -19.64 21.43
CA LYS A 156 9.96 -20.68 22.41
C LYS A 156 9.41 -20.39 23.81
N LYS A 157 9.04 -19.13 24.11
CA LYS A 157 8.46 -18.73 25.40
C LYS A 157 6.97 -19.00 25.51
N LEU A 158 6.30 -19.23 24.38
CA LEU A 158 4.89 -19.59 24.35
C LEU A 158 4.77 -21.11 24.52
N ASP A 159 3.77 -21.54 25.29
CA ASP A 159 3.35 -22.95 25.31
C ASP A 159 2.60 -23.35 24.01
N ALA A 160 2.17 -24.61 23.90
CA ALA A 160 1.49 -25.10 22.70
C ALA A 160 0.17 -24.38 22.44
N GLY A 161 -0.66 -24.18 23.46
CA GLY A 161 -1.95 -23.51 23.35
C GLY A 161 -1.80 -22.02 23.03
N GLU A 162 -0.83 -21.35 23.68
CA GLU A 162 -0.51 -19.95 23.38
C GLU A 162 -0.01 -19.77 21.94
N ARG A 163 0.77 -20.72 21.41
CA ARG A 163 1.23 -20.67 20.01
C ARG A 163 0.07 -20.82 19.03
N GLU A 164 -0.83 -21.76 19.26
CA GLU A 164 -2.00 -21.99 18.41
C GLU A 164 -2.91 -20.77 18.41
N GLU A 165 -3.20 -20.25 19.60
CA GLU A 165 -4.01 -19.06 19.77
C GLU A 165 -3.36 -17.84 19.11
N PHE A 166 -2.04 -17.64 19.28
CA PHE A 166 -1.35 -16.55 18.63
C PHE A 166 -1.44 -16.63 17.11
N VAL A 167 -1.25 -17.82 16.52
CA VAL A 167 -1.39 -18.03 15.07
C VAL A 167 -2.80 -17.68 14.62
N ALA A 168 -3.83 -18.17 15.33
CA ALA A 168 -5.23 -17.89 15.02
C ALA A 168 -5.54 -16.39 15.06
N GLN A 169 -5.15 -15.71 16.14
CA GLN A 169 -5.41 -14.27 16.29
C GLN A 169 -4.61 -13.41 15.31
N PHE A 170 -3.36 -13.78 15.03
CA PHE A 170 -2.52 -13.04 14.09
C PHE A 170 -3.02 -13.20 12.64
N LYS A 171 -3.49 -14.40 12.28
CA LYS A 171 -4.13 -14.68 10.98
C LYS A 171 -5.36 -13.76 10.77
N VAL A 172 -6.26 -13.70 11.74
CA VAL A 172 -7.45 -12.82 11.68
C VAL A 172 -7.02 -11.35 11.62
N TYR A 173 -6.01 -10.96 12.39
CA TYR A 173 -5.53 -9.57 12.42
C TYR A 173 -4.99 -9.12 11.06
N LEU A 174 -4.19 -9.95 10.39
CA LEU A 174 -3.68 -9.66 9.05
C LEU A 174 -4.81 -9.58 8.03
N SER A 175 -5.74 -10.56 8.03
CA SER A 175 -6.90 -10.57 7.13
C SER A 175 -7.71 -9.27 7.25
N ARG A 176 -8.01 -8.84 8.48
CA ARG A 176 -8.78 -7.60 8.72
C ARG A 176 -8.03 -6.34 8.28
N ASN A 177 -6.75 -6.23 8.65
CA ASN A 177 -5.98 -4.99 8.44
C ASN A 177 -5.62 -4.74 6.98
N TYR A 178 -5.48 -5.81 6.18
CA TYR A 178 -5.10 -5.72 4.77
C TYR A 178 -6.26 -6.02 3.83
N GLY A 179 -7.16 -6.95 4.18
CA GLY A 179 -8.28 -7.37 3.34
C GLY A 179 -9.31 -6.26 3.08
N SER A 180 -9.56 -5.37 4.04
CA SER A 180 -10.51 -4.25 3.83
C SER A 180 -10.06 -3.25 2.76
N ARG A 181 -8.74 -3.15 2.54
CA ARG A 181 -8.15 -2.18 1.60
C ARG A 181 -8.13 -2.70 0.17
N LEU A 182 -8.36 -3.99 -0.04
CA LEU A 182 -8.26 -4.63 -1.36
C LEU A 182 -9.32 -4.12 -2.34
N ASP A 183 -10.47 -3.66 -1.85
CA ASP A 183 -11.51 -3.04 -2.69
C ASP A 183 -11.04 -1.78 -3.44
N ARG A 184 -9.91 -1.16 -3.05
CA ARG A 184 -9.32 -0.02 -3.76
C ARG A 184 -8.49 -0.41 -4.99
N PHE A 185 -8.18 -1.69 -5.16
CA PHE A 185 -7.29 -2.22 -6.21
C PHE A 185 -8.05 -2.91 -7.35
N ARG A 186 -9.34 -2.60 -7.55
CA ARG A 186 -10.19 -3.29 -8.55
C ARG A 186 -9.74 -3.12 -10.00
N GLN A 187 -9.07 -2.01 -10.31
CA GLN A 187 -8.65 -1.66 -11.67
C GLN A 187 -7.13 -1.67 -11.77
N THR A 188 -6.51 -2.66 -11.14
CA THR A 188 -5.08 -2.71 -10.99
C THR A 188 -4.53 -4.01 -11.57
N GLU A 189 -3.60 -3.87 -12.51
CA GLU A 189 -2.77 -4.96 -13.00
C GLU A 189 -1.50 -5.08 -12.14
N VAL A 190 -1.06 -6.32 -11.91
CA VAL A 190 0.19 -6.61 -11.18
C VAL A 190 1.12 -7.37 -12.09
N VAL A 191 2.33 -6.85 -12.29
CA VAL A 191 3.34 -7.45 -13.16
C VAL A 191 4.43 -8.09 -12.29
N ILE A 192 4.71 -9.37 -12.54
CA ILE A 192 5.85 -10.06 -11.96
C ILE A 192 7.09 -9.70 -12.79
N SER A 193 8.13 -9.21 -12.13
CA SER A 193 9.37 -8.73 -12.75
C SER A 193 10.52 -9.73 -12.65
N GLY A 194 10.37 -10.78 -11.84
CA GLY A 194 11.33 -11.87 -11.73
C GLY A 194 11.26 -12.58 -10.39
N ALA A 195 12.22 -13.48 -10.15
CA ALA A 195 12.36 -14.17 -8.88
C ALA A 195 13.83 -14.42 -8.54
N ARG A 196 14.14 -14.56 -7.26
CA ARG A 196 15.49 -14.82 -6.75
C ARG A 196 15.46 -15.87 -5.65
N VAL A 197 16.39 -16.82 -5.74
CA VAL A 197 16.65 -17.77 -4.65
C VAL A 197 17.32 -17.05 -3.48
N GLU A 198 16.82 -17.31 -2.29
CA GLU A 198 17.26 -16.75 -1.02
C GLU A 198 17.91 -17.84 -0.15
N PRO A 199 18.66 -17.47 0.90
CA PRO A 199 19.14 -18.43 1.87
C PRO A 199 18.02 -19.30 2.44
N ARG A 200 18.35 -20.56 2.75
CA ARG A 200 17.41 -21.61 3.23
C ARG A 200 16.44 -22.12 2.17
N ASN A 201 16.80 -21.98 0.89
CA ASN A 201 15.98 -22.39 -0.25
C ASN A 201 14.60 -21.72 -0.23
N ASP A 202 14.55 -20.50 0.29
CA ASP A 202 13.41 -19.62 0.09
C ASP A 202 13.52 -19.00 -1.31
N VAL A 203 12.41 -18.50 -1.85
CA VAL A 203 12.39 -17.76 -3.12
C VAL A 203 11.63 -16.46 -2.91
N THR A 204 12.23 -15.35 -3.33
CA THR A 204 11.53 -14.06 -3.40
C THR A 204 11.04 -13.85 -4.83
N VAL A 205 9.74 -13.69 -5.03
CA VAL A 205 9.12 -13.31 -6.30
C VAL A 205 8.85 -11.81 -6.26
N PHE A 206 9.41 -11.07 -7.21
CA PHE A 206 9.31 -9.61 -7.29
C PHE A 206 8.15 -9.21 -8.18
N SER A 207 7.28 -8.33 -7.71
CA SER A 207 6.22 -7.76 -8.53
C SER A 207 6.03 -6.27 -8.27
N ALA A 208 5.32 -5.62 -9.19
CA ALA A 208 4.91 -4.24 -9.04
C ALA A 208 3.49 -4.04 -9.59
N ILE A 209 2.78 -3.11 -8.99
CA ILE A 209 1.53 -2.61 -9.52
C ILE A 209 1.81 -1.84 -10.82
N ALA A 210 1.14 -2.22 -11.91
CA ALA A 210 1.40 -1.65 -13.24
C ALA A 210 0.67 -0.32 -13.47
N ASP A 211 -0.55 -0.17 -12.93
CA ASP A 211 -1.44 0.94 -13.23
C ASP A 211 -2.31 1.37 -12.03
N GLY A 212 -3.16 2.38 -12.25
CA GLY A 212 -4.04 2.94 -11.23
C GLY A 212 -3.35 3.90 -10.24
N GLU A 213 -4.04 4.22 -9.13
CA GLU A 213 -3.57 5.14 -8.08
C GLU A 213 -2.21 4.70 -7.47
N TYR A 214 -1.94 3.40 -7.49
CA TYR A 214 -0.78 2.77 -6.84
C TYR A 214 0.27 2.25 -7.84
N ALA A 215 0.26 2.74 -9.08
CA ALA A 215 1.26 2.40 -10.10
C ALA A 215 2.70 2.54 -9.58
N GLY A 216 3.53 1.52 -9.82
CA GLY A 216 4.92 1.45 -9.41
C GLY A 216 5.15 0.90 -7.99
N VAL A 217 4.10 0.69 -7.20
CA VAL A 217 4.24 0.11 -5.86
C VAL A 217 4.74 -1.34 -5.95
N LYS A 218 5.85 -1.63 -5.27
CA LYS A 218 6.49 -2.95 -5.25
C LYS A 218 5.91 -3.86 -4.18
N LEU A 219 5.66 -5.11 -4.57
CA LEU A 219 5.08 -6.17 -3.74
C LEU A 219 5.91 -7.45 -3.92
N ASP A 220 6.89 -7.66 -3.05
CA ASP A 220 7.74 -8.85 -3.16
C ASP A 220 7.24 -9.95 -2.20
N TYR A 221 7.09 -11.16 -2.72
CA TYR A 221 6.59 -12.31 -1.97
C TYR A 221 7.75 -13.24 -1.64
N ARG A 222 8.01 -13.48 -0.36
CA ARG A 222 8.98 -14.49 0.06
C ARG A 222 8.24 -15.80 0.31
N LEU A 223 8.61 -16.83 -0.43
CA LEU A 223 8.05 -18.17 -0.34
C LEU A 223 9.07 -19.14 0.23
N ARG A 224 8.56 -20.16 0.91
CA ARG A 224 9.32 -21.32 1.37
C ARG A 224 8.60 -22.59 0.97
N GLN A 225 9.36 -23.55 0.47
CA GLN A 225 8.84 -24.89 0.22
C GLN A 225 8.76 -25.68 1.52
N ARG A 226 7.62 -26.32 1.77
CA ARG A 226 7.39 -27.19 2.92
C ARG A 226 6.58 -28.40 2.48
N SER A 227 7.13 -29.59 2.72
CA SER A 227 6.50 -30.85 2.31
C SER A 227 6.13 -30.86 0.82
N GLY A 228 7.05 -30.36 -0.03
CA GLY A 228 6.84 -30.24 -1.49
C GLY A 228 6.01 -29.05 -1.94
N GLN A 229 5.32 -28.34 -1.05
CA GLN A 229 4.42 -27.24 -1.39
C GLN A 229 5.03 -25.88 -1.10
N TRP A 230 4.95 -24.95 -2.05
CA TRP A 230 5.33 -23.56 -1.85
C TRP A 230 4.27 -22.80 -1.05
N ARG A 231 4.71 -22.02 -0.07
CA ARG A 231 3.84 -21.15 0.73
C ARG A 231 4.50 -19.81 0.96
N VAL A 232 3.70 -18.74 0.94
CA VAL A 232 4.16 -17.38 1.26
C VAL A 232 4.41 -17.30 2.77
N ILE A 233 5.59 -16.78 3.14
CA ILE A 233 6.05 -16.63 4.53
C ILE A 233 6.41 -15.18 4.89
N ASP A 234 6.41 -14.27 3.91
CA ASP A 234 6.53 -12.83 4.11
C ASP A 234 6.08 -12.08 2.86
N VAL A 235 5.66 -10.83 3.03
CA VAL A 235 5.43 -9.89 1.93
C VAL A 235 6.21 -8.62 2.25
N VAL A 236 6.91 -8.09 1.26
CA VAL A 236 7.67 -6.84 1.35
C VAL A 236 6.97 -5.82 0.48
N ILE A 237 6.50 -4.74 1.11
CA ILE A 237 5.79 -3.66 0.43
C ILE A 237 6.67 -2.43 0.50
N GLU A 238 7.08 -1.87 -0.65
CA GLU A 238 7.99 -0.71 -0.69
C GLU A 238 9.27 -0.91 0.15
N GLY A 239 9.85 -2.12 0.08
CA GLY A 239 11.04 -2.49 0.87
C GLY A 239 10.78 -2.78 2.35
N VAL A 240 9.53 -2.65 2.83
CA VAL A 240 9.15 -2.93 4.21
C VAL A 240 8.54 -4.33 4.34
N SER A 241 9.28 -5.24 4.98
CA SER A 241 8.80 -6.58 5.32
C SER A 241 7.70 -6.53 6.39
N LEU A 242 6.56 -7.18 6.11
CA LEU A 242 5.48 -7.36 7.07
C LEU A 242 5.96 -8.09 8.32
N VAL A 243 6.68 -9.20 8.14
CA VAL A 243 7.22 -9.99 9.25
C VAL A 243 8.20 -9.18 10.10
N ALA A 244 9.10 -8.42 9.48
CA ALA A 244 10.08 -7.60 10.21
C ALA A 244 9.40 -6.47 10.99
N ASN A 245 8.40 -5.82 10.38
CA ASN A 245 7.62 -4.76 11.01
C ASN A 245 6.90 -5.28 12.27
N PHE A 246 6.11 -6.35 12.14
CA PHE A 246 5.41 -6.94 13.28
C PHE A 246 6.36 -7.52 14.33
N ARG A 247 7.50 -8.09 13.91
CA ARG A 247 8.54 -8.55 14.85
C ARG A 247 9.03 -7.41 15.74
N SER A 248 9.21 -6.21 15.20
CA SER A 248 9.62 -5.04 15.99
C SER A 248 8.55 -4.68 17.03
N GLN A 249 7.31 -4.52 16.58
CA GLN A 249 6.17 -4.15 17.43
C GLN A 249 5.91 -5.18 18.54
N PHE A 250 5.91 -6.47 18.21
CA PHE A 250 5.61 -7.52 19.17
C PHE A 250 6.77 -7.75 20.14
N ARG A 251 8.02 -7.49 19.73
CA ARG A 251 9.17 -7.58 20.64
C ARG A 251 9.02 -6.64 21.83
N GLU A 252 8.53 -5.42 21.61
CA GLU A 252 8.30 -4.45 22.68
C GLU A 252 7.18 -4.90 23.63
N ILE A 253 6.08 -5.44 23.09
CA ILE A 253 4.99 -5.95 23.93
C ILE A 253 5.45 -7.17 24.73
N LEU A 254 6.17 -8.10 24.08
CA LEU A 254 6.65 -9.33 24.71
C LEU A 254 7.70 -9.07 25.80
N SER A 255 8.57 -8.06 25.63
CA SER A 255 9.56 -7.71 26.64
C SER A 255 8.92 -7.07 27.88
N ARG A 256 7.87 -6.27 27.69
CA ARG A 256 7.22 -5.53 28.79
C ARG A 256 6.09 -6.28 29.47
N LYS A 257 5.28 -7.03 28.72
CA LYS A 257 3.98 -7.56 29.17
C LYS A 257 3.81 -9.07 28.95
N GLY A 258 4.72 -9.71 28.22
CA GLY A 258 4.70 -11.16 27.98
C GLY A 258 3.66 -11.66 26.96
N PRO A 259 3.62 -12.97 26.68
CA PRO A 259 2.81 -13.55 25.59
C PRO A 259 1.30 -13.39 25.75
N LYS A 260 0.75 -13.65 26.95
CA LYS A 260 -0.68 -13.50 27.23
C LYS A 260 -1.19 -12.10 26.92
N ALA A 261 -0.41 -11.07 27.24
CA ALA A 261 -0.77 -9.69 26.95
C ALA A 261 -0.78 -9.39 25.45
N LEU A 262 0.17 -9.94 24.68
CA LEU A 262 0.20 -9.81 23.22
C LEU A 262 -1.04 -10.46 22.59
N ILE A 263 -1.35 -11.70 22.98
CA ILE A 263 -2.52 -12.43 22.48
C ILE A 263 -3.82 -11.68 22.84
N SER A 264 -3.94 -11.20 24.07
CA SER A 264 -5.08 -10.40 24.51
C SER A 264 -5.23 -9.11 23.70
N GLN A 265 -4.13 -8.42 23.36
CA GLN A 265 -4.17 -7.25 22.50
C GLN A 265 -4.64 -7.58 21.09
N LEU A 266 -4.17 -8.68 20.50
CA LEU A 266 -4.64 -9.12 19.18
C LEU A 266 -6.14 -9.44 19.19
N ARG A 267 -6.63 -10.17 20.21
CA ARG A 267 -8.08 -10.43 20.39
C ARG A 267 -8.89 -9.14 20.42
N LYS A 268 -8.46 -8.17 21.22
CA LYS A 268 -9.13 -6.86 21.31
C LYS A 268 -9.15 -6.14 19.97
N LYS A 269 -8.02 -6.10 19.26
CA LYS A 269 -7.94 -5.48 17.92
C LYS A 269 -8.82 -6.19 16.89
N ASN A 270 -8.98 -7.50 17.00
CA ASN A 270 -9.84 -8.28 16.10
C ASN A 270 -11.33 -8.06 16.37
N GLN A 271 -11.71 -7.70 17.60
CA GLN A 271 -13.10 -7.41 17.99
C GLN A 271 -13.53 -5.97 17.71
N GLN A 272 -12.59 -5.04 17.55
CA GLN A 272 -12.91 -3.67 17.19
C GLN A 272 -13.41 -3.60 15.73
N PRO A 273 -14.48 -2.83 15.44
CA PRO A 273 -14.84 -2.48 14.06
C PRO A 273 -13.60 -1.95 13.34
N SER A 274 -13.44 -2.27 12.05
CA SER A 274 -12.30 -1.74 11.32
C SER A 274 -12.36 -0.21 11.41
N SER A 275 -11.24 0.48 11.65
CA SER A 275 -11.22 1.95 11.74
C SER A 275 -11.35 2.60 10.35
N ASP A 276 -12.02 1.92 9.43
CA ASP A 276 -12.24 2.34 8.05
C ASP A 276 -13.66 2.93 7.97
N PRO A 277 -13.81 4.22 7.61
CA PRO A 277 -15.11 4.89 7.50
C PRO A 277 -16.09 4.19 6.53
N SER A 278 -15.60 3.27 5.69
CA SER A 278 -16.44 2.47 4.79
C SER A 278 -17.34 1.45 5.50
N ASP A 279 -16.96 0.97 6.70
CA ASP A 279 -17.80 0.04 7.48
C ASP A 279 -18.89 0.79 8.30
N GLU A 280 -18.69 2.06 8.69
CA GLU A 280 -19.69 2.86 9.43
C GLU A 280 -20.91 3.25 8.57
N ARG A 281 -20.73 3.49 7.26
CA ARG A 281 -21.85 3.75 6.34
C ARG A 281 -22.80 2.57 6.18
N ALA A 282 -22.32 1.34 6.38
CA ALA A 282 -23.14 0.15 6.26
C ALA A 282 -24.06 -0.06 7.47
N THR A 283 -23.76 0.57 8.61
CA THR A 283 -24.57 0.44 9.84
C THR A 283 -25.71 1.47 9.94
N GLU A 284 -25.66 2.59 9.22
CA GLU A 284 -26.71 3.63 9.27
C GLU A 284 -27.87 3.42 8.29
N THR A 285 -27.74 2.55 7.27
CA THR A 285 -28.80 2.34 6.27
C THR A 285 -29.79 1.22 6.62
N GLY A 286 -29.63 0.59 7.78
CA GLY A 286 -30.38 -0.59 8.21
C GLY A 286 -31.12 -0.41 9.53
N SER A 287 -31.65 0.78 9.79
CA SER A 287 -32.49 1.03 10.97
C SER A 287 -33.79 1.73 10.64
#